data_AF-A0A969QGE0-F1
#
_entry.id   AF-A0A969QGE0-F1
#
_cell.length_a   1.000
_cell.length_b   1.000
_cell.length_c   1.000
_cell.angle_alpha   90.00
_cell.angle_beta   90.00
_cell.angle_gamma   90.00
#
_symmetry.space_group_name_H-M   'P 1'
#
loop_
_entity.id
_entity.type
_entity.pdbx_description
1 polymer ?
#
loop_
_entity_poly.entity_id
_entity_poly.type
_entity_poly.pdbx_seq_one_letter_code
_entity_poly.pdbx_strand_id
1 'polypeptide(L)'
;MQTNLPNYADLFGNIDFKAGDDARTVYSPAAYLTDLLQMLDDEFGSIDFDTRRGDIKAIDLNAENTTTLIPYLDIANEILEGRVTTTSEAYAALESAVYPFNMPFSLENEKIKNHLHHLGISAHELRRLFATSTDYQTVARDYLGLSPAELSGLIIADSAPVAAVAQSYGYSGTSFISEMSAVATFMEATALSPAEMREVLYQTLYVEPTDHAIVEAGRETFYINQVGSAGYVTLNADETTLEWRAVDATSDPSVPLVWFVRTSRFVRLAKKSVSALPN
;
A
#
# COMPACT_ATOMS: atom_id res chain seq x y z
N MET A 1 -17.09 -39.21 62.41
CA MET A 1 -16.44 -37.88 62.30
C MET A 1 -16.95 -37.26 61.00
N GLN A 2 -17.89 -36.32 61.07
CA GLN A 2 -18.32 -35.58 59.88
C GLN A 2 -17.30 -34.49 59.62
N THR A 3 -16.56 -34.64 58.53
CA THR A 3 -15.68 -33.61 57.96
C THR A 3 -16.56 -32.43 57.56
N ASN A 4 -16.41 -31.31 58.28
CA ASN A 4 -17.15 -30.08 58.01
C ASN A 4 -16.58 -29.48 56.72
N LEU A 5 -17.20 -29.78 55.58
CA LEU A 5 -16.81 -29.22 54.29
C LEU A 5 -17.07 -27.70 54.33
N PRO A 6 -16.07 -26.87 53.97
CA PRO A 6 -16.25 -25.42 53.94
C PRO A 6 -17.39 -25.05 52.99
N ASN A 7 -18.20 -24.07 53.38
CA ASN A 7 -19.32 -23.60 52.55
C ASN A 7 -18.79 -22.69 51.42
N TYR A 8 -19.66 -22.33 50.46
CA TYR A 8 -19.25 -21.53 49.30
C TYR A 8 -18.63 -20.18 49.69
N ALA A 9 -19.19 -19.49 50.68
CA ALA A 9 -18.66 -18.20 51.13
C ALA A 9 -17.32 -18.35 51.85
N ASP A 10 -17.07 -19.47 52.53
CA ASP A 10 -15.78 -19.79 53.13
C ASP A 10 -14.70 -20.06 52.06
N LEU A 11 -15.10 -20.58 50.89
CA LEU A 11 -14.19 -20.92 49.79
C LEU A 11 -13.89 -19.74 48.86
N PHE A 12 -14.90 -18.93 48.54
CA PHE A 12 -14.83 -17.91 47.48
C PHE A 12 -15.11 -16.49 47.98
N GLY A 13 -15.40 -16.32 49.27
CA GLY A 13 -15.82 -15.05 49.86
C GLY A 13 -17.32 -14.79 49.72
N ASN A 14 -17.78 -13.71 50.37
CA ASN A 14 -19.17 -13.28 50.24
C ASN A 14 -19.45 -12.77 48.83
N ILE A 15 -20.52 -13.30 48.22
CA ILE A 15 -20.95 -12.91 46.88
C ILE A 15 -21.62 -11.53 46.95
N ASP A 16 -20.97 -10.51 46.37
CA ASP A 16 -21.56 -9.19 46.18
C ASP A 16 -22.36 -9.18 44.87
N PHE A 17 -23.64 -9.57 44.95
CA PHE A 17 -24.56 -9.48 43.81
C PHE A 17 -24.90 -8.01 43.53
N LYS A 18 -24.06 -7.32 42.76
CA LYS A 18 -24.44 -6.03 42.18
C LYS A 18 -25.41 -6.29 41.02
N ALA A 19 -26.70 -6.11 41.29
CA ALA A 19 -27.72 -6.19 40.26
C ALA A 19 -27.48 -5.11 39.19
N GLY A 20 -27.54 -5.51 37.90
CA GLY A 20 -27.48 -4.59 36.75
C GLY A 20 -26.11 -4.38 36.10
N ASP A 21 -25.08 -5.15 36.49
CA ASP A 21 -23.79 -5.15 35.77
C ASP A 21 -23.73 -6.31 34.78
N ASP A 22 -24.45 -6.17 33.66
CA ASP A 22 -24.56 -7.20 32.62
C ASP A 22 -23.19 -7.61 32.05
N ALA A 23 -22.21 -6.69 32.09
CA ALA A 23 -20.83 -6.91 31.65
C ALA A 23 -20.01 -7.82 32.60
N ARG A 24 -20.44 -7.98 33.85
CA ARG A 24 -19.81 -8.89 34.84
C ARG A 24 -20.53 -10.23 35.00
N THR A 25 -21.53 -10.49 34.18
CA THR A 25 -22.26 -11.76 34.23
C THR A 25 -21.44 -12.88 33.60
N VAL A 26 -21.70 -14.13 34.03
CA VAL A 26 -21.10 -15.33 33.42
C VAL A 26 -21.56 -15.53 31.96
N TYR A 27 -22.66 -14.87 31.57
CA TYR A 27 -23.20 -14.90 30.20
C TYR A 27 -22.79 -13.67 29.38
N SER A 28 -21.89 -12.84 29.90
CA SER A 28 -21.45 -11.62 29.21
C SER A 28 -20.56 -11.93 28.01
N PRO A 29 -20.47 -11.02 27.03
CA PRO A 29 -19.49 -11.14 25.95
C PRO A 29 -18.04 -11.19 26.46
N ALA A 30 -17.75 -10.53 27.59
CA ALA A 30 -16.43 -10.57 28.23
C ALA A 30 -16.11 -11.98 28.78
N ALA A 31 -17.06 -12.63 29.45
CA ALA A 31 -16.91 -14.01 29.92
C ALA A 31 -16.73 -14.99 28.75
N TYR A 32 -17.46 -14.78 27.65
CA TYR A 32 -17.29 -15.55 26.42
C TYR A 32 -15.89 -15.37 25.81
N LEU A 33 -15.36 -14.14 25.76
CA LEU A 33 -14.01 -13.88 25.29
C LEU A 33 -12.96 -14.60 26.15
N THR A 34 -13.10 -14.59 27.48
CA THR A 34 -12.18 -15.30 28.38
C THR A 34 -12.20 -16.81 28.14
N ASP A 35 -13.39 -17.40 27.96
CA ASP A 35 -13.53 -18.83 27.65
C ASP A 35 -12.88 -19.18 26.31
N LEU A 36 -13.05 -18.34 25.28
CA LEU A 36 -12.38 -18.51 23.99
C LEU A 36 -10.86 -18.42 24.10
N LEU A 37 -10.33 -17.47 24.87
CA LEU A 37 -8.88 -17.32 25.08
C LEU A 37 -8.30 -18.51 25.85
N GLN A 38 -9.03 -19.01 26.87
CA GLN A 38 -8.64 -20.21 27.60
C GLN A 38 -8.65 -21.45 26.69
N MET A 39 -9.71 -21.64 25.90
CA MET A 39 -9.80 -22.71 24.90
C MET A 39 -8.67 -22.60 23.87
N LEU A 40 -8.31 -21.39 23.45
CA LEU A 40 -7.20 -21.16 22.53
C LEU A 40 -5.88 -21.68 23.11
N ASP A 41 -5.58 -21.30 24.36
CA ASP A 41 -4.35 -21.68 25.05
C ASP A 41 -4.32 -23.20 25.36
N ASP A 42 -5.45 -23.80 25.76
CA ASP A 42 -5.54 -25.21 26.16
C ASP A 42 -5.54 -26.19 24.98
N GLU A 43 -6.31 -25.92 23.92
CA GLU A 43 -6.55 -26.88 22.83
C GLU A 43 -5.63 -26.67 21.63
N PHE A 44 -5.25 -25.42 21.35
CA PHE A 44 -4.50 -25.09 20.14
C PHE A 44 -3.02 -24.76 20.41
N GLY A 45 -2.63 -24.65 21.69
CA GLY A 45 -1.25 -24.40 22.10
C GLY A 45 -0.68 -23.08 21.56
N SER A 46 0.61 -23.06 21.28
CA SER A 46 1.35 -21.88 20.78
C SER A 46 0.98 -21.52 19.33
N ILE A 47 -0.26 -21.08 19.10
CA ILE A 47 -0.59 -20.26 17.94
C ILE A 47 0.18 -18.93 18.10
N ASP A 48 0.65 -18.36 16.99
CA ASP A 48 1.25 -17.03 16.91
C ASP A 48 0.27 -15.88 17.25
N PHE A 49 -0.77 -16.18 18.05
CA PHE A 49 -1.82 -15.25 18.42
C PHE A 49 -1.25 -14.09 19.23
N ASP A 50 -0.39 -14.37 20.21
CA ASP A 50 0.18 -13.33 21.07
C ASP A 50 1.11 -12.39 20.29
N THR A 51 1.85 -12.91 19.30
CA THR A 51 2.64 -12.08 18.38
C THR A 51 1.75 -11.24 17.47
N ARG A 52 0.60 -11.77 17.07
CA ARG A 52 -0.28 -11.08 16.10
C ARG A 52 -1.22 -10.07 16.76
N ARG A 53 -1.80 -10.42 17.90
CA ARG A 53 -2.89 -9.73 18.60
C ARG A 53 -2.82 -9.90 20.12
N GLY A 54 -1.62 -9.83 20.70
CA GLY A 54 -1.45 -9.87 22.16
C GLY A 54 -2.20 -8.76 22.91
N ASP A 55 -2.55 -7.67 22.22
CA ASP A 55 -3.42 -6.60 22.73
C ASP A 55 -4.78 -7.11 23.21
N ILE A 56 -5.34 -8.18 22.60
CA ILE A 56 -6.64 -8.72 22.98
C ILE A 56 -6.64 -9.25 24.43
N LYS A 57 -5.53 -9.87 24.87
CA LYS A 57 -5.38 -10.37 26.25
C LYS A 57 -5.22 -9.22 27.26
N ALA A 58 -4.91 -8.01 26.80
CA ALA A 58 -4.75 -6.81 27.62
C ALA A 58 -6.02 -5.93 27.69
N ILE A 59 -7.11 -6.32 27.02
CA ILE A 59 -8.38 -5.58 27.06
C ILE A 59 -8.99 -5.67 28.47
N ASP A 60 -9.31 -4.52 29.05
CA ASP A 60 -10.05 -4.49 30.32
C ASP A 60 -11.46 -5.05 30.13
N LEU A 61 -11.79 -6.10 30.88
CA LEU A 61 -13.10 -6.76 30.85
C LEU A 61 -14.15 -5.93 31.63
N ASN A 62 -14.55 -4.80 31.07
CA ASN A 62 -15.50 -3.86 31.66
C ASN A 62 -16.66 -3.53 30.70
N ALA A 63 -17.69 -2.84 31.21
CA ALA A 63 -18.87 -2.48 30.43
C ALA A 63 -18.55 -1.55 29.24
N GLU A 64 -17.59 -0.65 29.40
CA GLU A 64 -17.17 0.30 28.36
C GLU A 64 -16.60 -0.45 27.14
N ASN A 65 -15.65 -1.35 27.34
CA ASN A 65 -15.06 -2.17 26.27
C ASN A 65 -16.02 -3.22 25.71
N THR A 66 -17.05 -3.60 26.46
CA THR A 66 -18.03 -4.62 26.03
C THR A 66 -19.15 -4.03 25.16
N THR A 67 -19.57 -2.79 25.44
CA THR A 67 -20.83 -2.24 24.88
C THR A 67 -20.65 -0.99 24.04
N THR A 68 -19.51 -0.31 24.15
CA THR A 68 -19.24 0.89 23.35
C THR A 68 -19.04 0.52 21.88
N LEU A 69 -19.79 1.18 21.01
CA LEU A 69 -19.63 1.01 19.57
C LEU A 69 -18.41 1.80 19.08
N ILE A 70 -17.49 1.10 18.42
CA ILE A 70 -16.29 1.67 17.82
C ILE A 70 -16.28 1.30 16.33
N PRO A 71 -15.91 2.22 15.42
CA PRO A 71 -15.73 1.89 14.02
C PRO A 71 -14.64 0.83 13.84
N TYR A 72 -14.97 -0.25 13.12
CA TYR A 72 -14.02 -1.34 12.85
C TYR A 72 -12.71 -0.85 12.22
N LEU A 73 -12.79 0.14 11.32
CA LEU A 73 -11.63 0.66 10.60
C LEU A 73 -10.64 1.37 11.53
N ASP A 74 -11.11 2.01 12.60
CA ASP A 74 -10.25 2.70 13.55
C ASP A 74 -9.37 1.70 14.30
N ILE A 75 -9.97 0.58 14.74
CA ILE A 75 -9.23 -0.52 15.39
C ILE A 75 -8.23 -1.12 14.40
N ALA A 76 -8.63 -1.34 13.14
CA ALA A 76 -7.71 -1.87 12.14
C ALA A 76 -6.50 -0.95 11.90
N ASN A 77 -6.74 0.36 11.78
CA ASN A 77 -5.69 1.36 11.61
C ASN A 77 -4.78 1.45 12.83
N GLU A 78 -5.33 1.49 14.04
CA GLU A 78 -4.56 1.50 15.29
C GLU A 78 -3.59 0.31 15.39
N ILE A 79 -4.08 -0.89 15.09
CA ILE A 79 -3.25 -2.11 15.09
C ILE A 79 -2.16 -2.05 14.01
N LEU A 80 -2.47 -1.51 12.83
CA LEU A 80 -1.49 -1.38 11.74
C LEU A 80 -0.45 -0.30 12.02
N GLU A 81 -0.85 0.83 12.61
CA GLU A 81 0.05 1.90 13.04
C GLU A 81 1.08 1.37 14.04
N GLY A 82 0.64 0.60 15.03
CA GLY A 82 1.52 -0.04 16.02
C GLY A 82 2.47 -1.08 15.45
N ARG A 83 2.24 -1.59 14.23
CA ARG A 83 3.14 -2.54 13.55
C ARG A 83 4.23 -1.87 12.72
N VAL A 84 4.01 -0.63 12.29
CA VAL A 84 4.99 0.11 11.49
C VAL A 84 6.06 0.69 12.41
N THR A 85 5.66 1.43 13.44
CA THR A 85 6.52 2.11 14.44
C THR A 85 5.66 2.49 15.67
N THR A 86 6.08 3.45 16.49
CA THR A 86 5.12 4.15 17.38
C THR A 86 4.12 4.97 16.55
N THR A 87 2.88 5.16 17.04
CA THR A 87 1.75 5.71 16.24
C THR A 87 2.03 7.06 15.57
N SER A 88 2.76 7.97 16.24
CA SER A 88 3.14 9.27 15.65
C SER A 88 4.24 9.17 14.58
N GLU A 89 5.02 8.10 14.57
CA GLU A 89 6.10 7.86 13.60
C GLU A 89 5.60 7.12 12.36
N ALA A 90 4.42 6.46 12.44
CA ALA A 90 3.91 5.62 11.37
C ALA A 90 3.66 6.43 10.09
N TYR A 91 2.98 7.56 10.21
CA TYR A 91 2.71 8.44 9.06
C TYR A 91 3.97 9.10 8.50
N ALA A 92 4.97 9.38 9.34
CA ALA A 92 6.27 9.87 8.87
C ALA A 92 7.03 8.79 8.07
N ALA A 93 6.98 7.53 8.53
CA ALA A 93 7.52 6.40 7.80
C ALA A 93 6.84 6.24 6.43
N LEU A 94 5.50 6.34 6.38
CA LEU A 94 4.72 6.27 5.14
C LEU A 94 5.01 7.43 4.16
N GLU A 95 5.24 8.63 4.68
CA GLU A 95 5.60 9.80 3.87
C GLU A 95 7.00 9.68 3.27
N SER A 96 7.90 8.95 3.95
CA SER A 96 9.27 8.67 3.46
C SER A 96 9.40 7.40 2.62
N ALA A 97 8.35 6.57 2.58
CA ALA A 97 8.41 5.27 1.92
C ALA A 97 8.55 5.39 0.40
N VAL A 98 9.57 4.73 -0.15
CA VAL A 98 9.84 4.73 -1.59
C VAL A 98 9.05 3.62 -2.30
N TYR A 99 8.74 2.53 -1.60
CA TYR A 99 7.98 1.37 -2.08
C TYR A 99 6.95 1.00 -1.00
N PRO A 100 5.73 0.52 -1.34
CA PRO A 100 5.17 0.15 -2.66
C PRO A 100 4.86 1.31 -3.63
N PHE A 101 4.37 1.01 -4.84
CA PHE A 101 4.12 1.99 -5.92
C PHE A 101 3.01 3.02 -5.63
N ASN A 102 2.15 2.76 -4.65
CA ASN A 102 1.17 3.72 -4.14
C ASN A 102 1.73 4.65 -3.05
N MET A 103 3.00 4.49 -2.67
CA MET A 103 3.74 5.38 -1.77
C MET A 103 4.50 6.46 -2.55
N PRO A 104 4.89 7.58 -1.90
CA PRO A 104 4.67 7.93 -0.50
C PRO A 104 3.24 8.39 -0.19
N PHE A 105 2.84 8.27 1.08
CA PHE A 105 1.53 8.72 1.57
C PHE A 105 1.68 9.88 2.56
N SER A 106 0.99 10.99 2.31
CA SER A 106 1.00 12.17 3.19
C SER A 106 -0.40 12.38 3.77
N LEU A 107 -0.58 12.05 5.06
CA LEU A 107 -1.85 12.19 5.77
C LEU A 107 -2.36 13.64 5.74
N GLU A 108 -1.46 14.61 5.93
CA GLU A 108 -1.82 16.03 5.94
C GLU A 108 -2.33 16.50 4.58
N ASN A 109 -1.76 16.00 3.48
CA ASN A 109 -2.26 16.29 2.13
C ASN A 109 -3.67 15.72 1.91
N GLU A 110 -3.93 14.50 2.37
CA GLU A 110 -5.27 13.90 2.26
C GLU A 110 -6.31 14.61 3.14
N LYS A 111 -5.93 15.04 4.35
CA LYS A 111 -6.79 15.91 5.18
C LYS A 111 -7.13 17.21 4.44
N ILE A 112 -6.14 17.89 3.88
CA ILE A 112 -6.36 19.14 3.14
C ILE A 112 -7.32 18.91 1.98
N LYS A 113 -7.11 17.86 1.17
CA LYS A 113 -8.02 17.52 0.07
C LYS A 113 -9.45 17.27 0.55
N ASN A 114 -9.62 16.52 1.63
CA ASN A 114 -10.94 16.22 2.17
C ASN A 114 -11.66 17.49 2.64
N HIS A 115 -10.96 18.39 3.34
CA HIS A 115 -11.52 19.68 3.75
C HIS A 115 -11.91 20.54 2.55
N LEU A 116 -11.05 20.63 1.54
CA LEU A 116 -11.32 21.38 0.31
C LEU A 116 -12.51 20.82 -0.46
N HIS A 117 -12.62 19.49 -0.55
CA HIS A 117 -13.77 18.80 -1.11
C HIS A 117 -15.08 19.18 -0.41
N HIS A 118 -15.10 19.18 0.93
CA HIS A 118 -16.28 19.62 1.69
C HIS A 118 -16.62 21.10 1.50
N LEU A 119 -15.63 21.94 1.22
CA LEU A 119 -15.83 23.36 0.89
C LEU A 119 -16.24 23.59 -0.58
N GLY A 120 -16.22 22.55 -1.42
CA GLY A 120 -16.56 22.64 -2.84
C GLY A 120 -15.55 23.44 -3.67
N ILE A 121 -14.30 23.53 -3.22
CA ILE A 121 -13.21 24.21 -3.94
C ILE A 121 -12.04 23.25 -4.14
N SER A 122 -11.37 23.32 -5.29
CA SER A 122 -10.15 22.54 -5.50
C SER A 122 -8.90 23.27 -5.00
N ALA A 123 -7.84 22.51 -4.69
CA ALA A 123 -6.57 23.09 -4.22
C ALA A 123 -5.96 24.09 -5.23
N HIS A 124 -6.05 23.77 -6.52
CA HIS A 124 -5.49 24.62 -7.58
C HIS A 124 -6.31 25.90 -7.81
N GLU A 125 -7.64 25.87 -7.64
CA GLU A 125 -8.48 27.07 -7.67
C GLU A 125 -8.18 27.99 -6.50
N LEU A 126 -8.14 27.44 -5.28
CA LEU A 126 -7.77 28.18 -4.09
C LEU A 126 -6.42 28.87 -4.30
N ARG A 127 -5.44 28.13 -4.83
CA ARG A 127 -4.11 28.69 -5.06
C ARG A 127 -4.10 29.80 -6.11
N ARG A 128 -4.85 29.64 -7.21
CA ARG A 128 -4.98 30.68 -8.23
C ARG A 128 -5.60 31.97 -7.68
N LEU A 129 -6.53 31.88 -6.73
CA LEU A 129 -7.15 33.06 -6.11
C LEU A 129 -6.18 33.86 -5.24
N PHE A 130 -5.22 33.20 -4.59
CA PHE A 130 -4.26 33.83 -3.66
C PHE A 130 -2.84 33.99 -4.23
N ALA A 131 -2.57 33.50 -5.45
CA ALA A 131 -1.25 33.55 -6.04
C ALA A 131 -0.82 34.99 -6.37
N THR A 132 0.23 35.47 -5.72
CA THR A 132 0.88 36.77 -6.01
C THR A 132 1.90 36.68 -7.14
N SER A 133 2.38 35.47 -7.45
CA SER A 133 3.36 35.18 -8.48
C SER A 133 2.97 33.92 -9.24
N THR A 134 3.52 33.77 -10.44
CA THR A 134 3.20 32.63 -11.30
C THR A 134 4.06 31.43 -10.93
N ASP A 135 3.46 30.42 -10.29
CA ASP A 135 4.08 29.14 -9.95
C ASP A 135 3.33 27.98 -10.62
N TYR A 136 3.68 27.71 -11.88
CA TYR A 136 3.03 26.68 -12.68
C TYR A 136 3.26 25.26 -12.15
N GLN A 137 4.41 25.00 -11.53
CA GLN A 137 4.75 23.66 -11.04
C GLN A 137 3.88 23.28 -9.84
N THR A 138 3.74 24.18 -8.88
CA THR A 138 2.88 23.95 -7.72
C THR A 138 1.41 23.86 -8.11
N VAL A 139 0.96 24.71 -9.05
CA VAL A 139 -0.43 24.63 -9.56
C VAL A 139 -0.69 23.30 -10.28
N ALA A 140 0.25 22.81 -11.10
CA ALA A 140 0.12 21.52 -11.76
C ALA A 140 0.12 20.36 -10.75
N ARG A 141 0.99 20.41 -9.73
CA ARG A 141 1.01 19.44 -8.63
C ARG A 141 -0.32 19.41 -7.88
N ASP A 142 -0.86 20.58 -7.52
CA ASP A 142 -2.14 20.72 -6.82
C ASP A 142 -3.32 20.26 -7.69
N TYR A 143 -3.26 20.52 -8.99
CA TYR A 143 -4.25 20.04 -9.97
C TYR A 143 -4.26 18.51 -10.07
N LEU A 144 -3.08 17.88 -10.07
CA LEU A 144 -2.93 16.42 -10.06
C LEU A 144 -3.19 15.78 -8.69
N GLY A 145 -3.46 16.59 -7.65
CA GLY A 145 -3.67 16.10 -6.29
C GLY A 145 -2.44 15.42 -5.69
N LEU A 146 -1.23 15.79 -6.10
CA LEU A 146 0.01 15.21 -5.57
C LEU A 146 0.47 15.98 -4.33
N SER A 147 0.88 15.29 -3.28
CA SER A 147 1.65 15.88 -2.17
C SER A 147 3.08 16.25 -2.60
N PRO A 148 3.80 17.07 -1.83
CA PRO A 148 5.21 17.35 -2.11
C PRO A 148 6.08 16.08 -2.04
N ALA A 149 5.77 15.18 -1.11
CA ALA A 149 6.44 13.88 -0.98
C ALA A 149 6.21 13.01 -2.22
N GLU A 150 4.96 12.88 -2.68
CA GLU A 150 4.63 12.11 -3.89
C GLU A 150 5.33 12.65 -5.13
N LEU A 151 5.34 13.98 -5.30
CA LEU A 151 6.06 14.60 -6.41
C LEU A 151 7.55 14.26 -6.35
N SER A 152 8.16 14.34 -5.17
CA SER A 152 9.57 14.00 -4.97
C SER A 152 9.87 12.53 -5.30
N GLY A 153 8.97 11.61 -4.95
CA GLY A 153 9.06 10.19 -5.31
C GLY A 153 8.92 9.90 -6.81
N LEU A 154 8.23 10.76 -7.57
CA LEU A 154 8.09 10.63 -9.03
C LEU A 154 9.32 11.12 -9.80
N ILE A 155 10.08 12.09 -9.27
CA ILE A 155 11.20 12.75 -9.96
C ILE A 155 12.52 11.99 -9.69
N ILE A 156 12.53 10.68 -9.89
CA ILE A 156 13.80 9.92 -9.94
C ILE A 156 14.50 10.28 -11.24
N ALA A 157 15.71 10.83 -11.20
CA ALA A 157 16.45 11.22 -12.39
C ALA A 157 16.81 10.00 -13.28
N ASP A 158 16.81 10.17 -14.60
CA ASP A 158 17.18 9.10 -15.55
C ASP A 158 18.63 8.61 -15.33
N SER A 159 19.49 9.44 -14.72
CA SER A 159 20.86 9.09 -14.33
C SER A 159 20.97 8.47 -12.93
N ALA A 160 19.86 8.07 -12.30
CA ALA A 160 19.88 7.48 -10.97
C ALA A 160 20.69 6.17 -10.93
N PRO A 161 21.42 5.90 -9.84
CA PRO A 161 22.17 4.66 -9.70
C PRO A 161 21.23 3.46 -9.58
N VAL A 162 21.68 2.28 -10.04
CA VAL A 162 20.89 1.03 -10.03
C VAL A 162 20.26 0.75 -8.66
N ALA A 163 20.98 1.01 -7.57
CA ALA A 163 20.48 0.79 -6.21
C ALA A 163 19.23 1.65 -5.87
N ALA A 164 19.20 2.91 -6.31
CA ALA A 164 18.05 3.79 -6.08
C ALA A 164 16.84 3.35 -6.92
N VAL A 165 17.08 2.91 -8.16
CA VAL A 165 16.03 2.35 -9.02
C VAL A 165 15.49 1.06 -8.41
N ALA A 166 16.36 0.15 -7.99
CA ALA A 166 15.99 -1.09 -7.31
C ALA A 166 15.10 -0.86 -6.08
N GLN A 167 15.43 0.14 -5.25
CA GLN A 167 14.63 0.51 -4.09
C GLN A 167 13.20 0.94 -4.48
N SER A 168 13.01 1.59 -5.63
CA SER A 168 11.69 1.98 -6.13
C SER A 168 10.79 0.79 -6.52
N TYR A 169 11.39 -0.38 -6.72
CA TYR A 169 10.73 -1.67 -6.97
C TYR A 169 10.72 -2.60 -5.76
N GLY A 170 11.17 -2.13 -4.58
CA GLY A 170 11.26 -2.98 -3.38
C GLY A 170 12.29 -4.10 -3.52
N TYR A 171 13.24 -3.98 -4.45
CA TYR A 171 14.22 -5.01 -4.75
C TYR A 171 15.47 -4.88 -3.86
N SER A 172 15.88 -5.97 -3.22
CA SER A 172 17.01 -6.01 -2.28
C SER A 172 18.16 -6.94 -2.72
N GLY A 173 18.07 -7.56 -3.90
CA GLY A 173 19.11 -8.45 -4.43
C GLY A 173 20.25 -7.71 -5.13
N THR A 174 21.11 -8.46 -5.82
CA THR A 174 22.30 -7.91 -6.51
C THR A 174 22.12 -7.73 -8.01
N SER A 175 21.15 -8.44 -8.61
CA SER A 175 21.02 -8.58 -10.07
C SER A 175 19.71 -7.96 -10.56
N PHE A 176 19.48 -6.69 -10.17
CA PHE A 176 18.22 -5.98 -10.38
C PHE A 176 17.70 -6.09 -11.82
N ILE A 177 18.52 -5.76 -12.82
CA ILE A 177 18.07 -5.72 -14.21
C ILE A 177 17.61 -7.10 -14.69
N SER A 178 18.38 -8.16 -14.44
CA SER A 178 18.02 -9.50 -14.90
C SER A 178 16.79 -10.07 -14.17
N GLU A 179 16.70 -9.86 -12.85
CA GLU A 179 15.59 -10.40 -12.06
C GLU A 179 14.30 -9.59 -12.27
N MET A 180 14.39 -8.26 -12.34
CA MET A 180 13.25 -7.38 -12.62
C MET A 180 12.81 -7.41 -14.09
N SER A 181 13.62 -7.99 -14.99
CA SER A 181 13.18 -8.29 -16.36
C SER A 181 12.28 -9.52 -16.44
N ALA A 182 12.19 -10.36 -15.40
CA ALA A 182 11.18 -11.42 -15.37
C ALA A 182 9.79 -10.80 -15.21
N VAL A 183 8.86 -11.17 -16.11
CA VAL A 183 7.52 -10.56 -16.16
C VAL A 183 6.77 -10.76 -14.85
N ALA A 184 6.85 -11.96 -14.26
CA ALA A 184 6.22 -12.27 -12.97
C ALA A 184 6.73 -11.35 -11.84
N THR A 185 8.05 -11.22 -11.71
CA THR A 185 8.70 -10.38 -10.70
C THR A 185 8.36 -8.90 -10.90
N PHE A 186 8.36 -8.44 -12.16
CA PHE A 186 8.00 -7.07 -12.50
C PHE A 186 6.55 -6.76 -12.13
N MET A 187 5.62 -7.65 -12.47
CA MET A 187 4.19 -7.49 -12.17
C MET A 187 3.92 -7.53 -10.66
N GLU A 188 4.61 -8.41 -9.93
CA GLU A 188 4.52 -8.49 -8.47
C GLU A 188 5.02 -7.19 -7.82
N ALA A 189 6.21 -6.71 -8.20
CA ALA A 189 6.79 -5.48 -7.66
C ALA A 189 5.95 -4.23 -8.00
N THR A 190 5.35 -4.18 -9.19
CA THR A 190 4.54 -3.02 -9.61
C THR A 190 3.07 -3.15 -9.20
N ALA A 191 2.63 -4.32 -8.74
CA ALA A 191 1.24 -4.70 -8.55
C ALA A 191 0.37 -4.39 -9.79
N LEU A 192 0.85 -4.77 -10.98
CA LEU A 192 0.11 -4.65 -12.24
C LEU A 192 -0.58 -5.98 -12.59
N SER A 193 -1.79 -5.89 -13.14
CA SER A 193 -2.47 -7.03 -13.75
C SER A 193 -1.85 -7.37 -15.11
N PRO A 194 -2.09 -8.59 -15.65
CA PRO A 194 -1.58 -8.95 -16.97
C PRO A 194 -2.07 -8.01 -18.08
N ALA A 195 -3.28 -7.47 -17.95
CA ALA A 195 -3.84 -6.53 -18.92
C ALA A 195 -3.10 -5.19 -18.88
N GLU A 196 -2.91 -4.62 -17.69
CA GLU A 196 -2.16 -3.37 -17.51
C GLU A 196 -0.69 -3.53 -17.95
N MET A 197 -0.09 -4.70 -17.72
CA MET A 197 1.27 -4.96 -18.19
C MET A 197 1.38 -4.88 -19.72
N ARG A 198 0.41 -5.45 -20.44
CA ARG A 198 0.35 -5.34 -21.90
C ARG A 198 0.09 -3.89 -22.34
N GLU A 199 -0.74 -3.16 -21.60
CA GLU A 199 -0.98 -1.74 -21.87
C GLU A 199 0.30 -0.92 -21.71
N VAL A 200 1.11 -1.18 -20.68
CA VAL A 200 2.42 -0.52 -20.48
C VAL A 200 3.34 -0.78 -21.66
N LEU A 201 3.41 -2.03 -22.16
CA LEU A 201 4.32 -2.40 -23.25
C LEU A 201 3.87 -1.94 -24.64
N TYR A 202 2.56 -1.94 -24.89
CA TYR A 202 2.01 -1.79 -26.23
C TYR A 202 1.14 -0.54 -26.42
N GLN A 203 0.65 0.11 -25.35
CA GLN A 203 -0.21 1.30 -25.37
C GLN A 203 -1.27 1.27 -26.48
N THR A 204 -2.02 0.16 -26.53
CA THR A 204 -3.08 -0.13 -27.52
C THR A 204 -2.66 -0.15 -29.01
N LEU A 205 -1.36 -0.11 -29.32
CA LEU A 205 -0.85 -0.23 -30.69
C LEU A 205 -0.83 -1.67 -31.25
N TYR A 206 -1.60 -2.61 -30.69
CA TYR A 206 -1.69 -3.98 -31.23
C TYR A 206 -2.98 -4.15 -32.02
N VAL A 207 -2.93 -4.96 -33.08
CA VAL A 207 -4.12 -5.28 -33.87
C VAL A 207 -5.00 -6.20 -33.03
N GLU A 208 -6.25 -5.80 -32.78
CA GLU A 208 -7.18 -6.63 -32.02
C GLU A 208 -7.37 -8.04 -32.64
N PRO A 209 -7.60 -9.10 -31.82
CA PRO A 209 -7.76 -9.05 -30.36
C PRO A 209 -6.77 -9.90 -29.54
N THR A 210 -5.72 -10.52 -30.10
CA THR A 210 -4.85 -11.42 -29.31
C THR A 210 -3.40 -11.61 -29.78
N ASP A 211 -3.02 -11.12 -30.96
CA ASP A 211 -1.67 -11.35 -31.48
C ASP A 211 -0.75 -10.15 -31.18
N HIS A 212 -0.12 -10.17 -30.01
CA HIS A 212 0.89 -9.18 -29.62
C HIS A 212 2.21 -9.29 -30.40
N ALA A 213 2.35 -10.27 -31.30
CA ALA A 213 3.48 -10.34 -32.22
C ALA A 213 3.35 -9.33 -33.38
N ILE A 214 2.13 -8.86 -33.67
CA ILE A 214 1.85 -7.89 -34.74
C ILE A 214 1.43 -6.56 -34.10
N VAL A 215 2.39 -5.65 -33.99
CA VAL A 215 2.21 -4.33 -33.35
C VAL A 215 2.48 -3.23 -34.37
N GLU A 216 1.70 -2.16 -34.33
CA GLU A 216 1.88 -0.97 -35.15
C GLU A 216 3.22 -0.29 -34.83
N ALA A 217 3.78 0.41 -35.83
CA ALA A 217 5.01 1.17 -35.68
C ALA A 217 4.83 2.35 -34.72
N GLY A 218 5.91 2.78 -34.04
CA GLY A 218 5.91 3.96 -33.18
C GLY A 218 6.12 3.68 -31.69
N ARG A 219 6.24 2.42 -31.27
CA ARG A 219 6.53 2.04 -29.86
C ARG A 219 7.80 2.67 -29.32
N GLU A 220 8.80 2.85 -30.18
CA GLU A 220 10.07 3.51 -29.84
C GLU A 220 9.88 4.96 -29.40
N THR A 221 8.78 5.61 -29.80
CA THR A 221 8.47 7.00 -29.43
C THR A 221 7.85 7.15 -28.04
N PHE A 222 7.43 6.03 -27.42
CA PHE A 222 6.82 6.07 -26.10
C PHE A 222 7.77 6.60 -25.05
N TYR A 223 7.25 7.38 -24.12
CA TYR A 223 8.01 7.99 -23.02
C TYR A 223 8.92 6.98 -22.29
N ILE A 224 8.41 5.78 -22.00
CA ILE A 224 9.16 4.72 -21.30
C ILE A 224 10.33 4.16 -22.13
N ASN A 225 10.23 4.18 -23.47
CA ASN A 225 11.20 3.60 -24.40
C ASN A 225 12.26 4.62 -24.86
N GLN A 226 12.10 5.90 -24.52
CA GLN A 226 12.99 6.98 -24.94
C GLN A 226 14.33 7.02 -24.15
N VAL A 227 15.11 5.95 -24.22
CA VAL A 227 16.32 5.69 -23.39
C VAL A 227 17.65 6.16 -24.01
N GLY A 228 17.58 6.96 -25.08
CA GLY A 228 18.76 7.50 -25.79
C GLY A 228 19.17 6.73 -27.06
N SER A 229 18.60 5.54 -27.27
CA SER A 229 18.67 4.79 -28.53
C SER A 229 17.27 4.45 -29.02
N ALA A 230 17.11 4.29 -30.34
CA ALA A 230 15.83 3.93 -30.93
C ALA A 230 15.54 2.44 -30.72
N GLY A 231 14.58 2.13 -29.87
CA GLY A 231 14.16 0.77 -29.56
C GLY A 231 12.99 0.77 -28.60
N TYR A 232 12.56 -0.42 -28.19
CA TYR A 232 11.46 -0.59 -27.26
C TYR A 232 11.62 -1.89 -26.46
N VAL A 233 11.01 -1.91 -25.27
CA VAL A 233 10.90 -3.17 -24.49
C VAL A 233 9.72 -3.98 -25.00
N THR A 234 9.94 -5.28 -25.16
CA THR A 234 8.95 -6.26 -25.61
C THR A 234 9.10 -7.56 -24.83
N LEU A 235 8.16 -8.49 -25.02
CA LEU A 235 8.27 -9.83 -24.47
C LEU A 235 9.16 -10.73 -25.33
N ASN A 236 9.86 -11.66 -24.69
CA ASN A 236 10.54 -12.76 -25.36
C ASN A 236 9.54 -13.75 -26.00
N ALA A 237 10.04 -14.73 -26.76
CA ALA A 237 9.20 -15.72 -27.45
C ALA A 237 8.31 -16.55 -26.51
N ASP A 238 8.77 -16.78 -25.27
CA ASP A 238 8.03 -17.54 -24.25
C ASP A 238 7.11 -16.65 -23.38
N GLU A 239 7.07 -15.33 -23.63
CA GLU A 239 6.33 -14.33 -22.85
C GLU A 239 6.63 -14.29 -21.34
N THR A 240 7.82 -14.75 -20.95
CA THR A 240 8.25 -14.85 -19.54
C THR A 240 9.20 -13.74 -19.13
N THR A 241 9.92 -13.15 -20.08
CA THR A 241 10.93 -12.10 -19.80
C THR A 241 10.76 -10.89 -20.72
N LEU A 242 11.12 -9.74 -20.17
CA LEU A 242 11.25 -8.47 -20.87
C LEU A 242 12.61 -8.41 -21.58
N GLU A 243 12.58 -7.99 -22.84
CA GLU A 243 13.76 -7.85 -23.67
C GLU A 243 13.74 -6.50 -24.38
N TRP A 244 14.91 -5.90 -24.54
CA TRP A 244 15.09 -4.71 -25.35
C TRP A 244 15.26 -5.07 -26.82
N ARG A 245 14.47 -4.42 -27.68
CA ARG A 245 14.55 -4.57 -29.13
C ARG A 245 14.90 -3.23 -29.77
N ALA A 246 16.14 -3.12 -30.27
CA ALA A 246 16.54 -1.98 -31.08
C ALA A 246 15.85 -1.99 -32.45
N VAL A 247 15.56 -0.80 -32.98
CA VAL A 247 14.93 -0.63 -34.30
C VAL A 247 15.90 -1.02 -35.43
N ASP A 248 17.21 -0.88 -35.21
CA ASP A 248 18.29 -1.15 -36.17
C ASP A 248 18.96 -2.54 -35.99
N ALA A 249 18.29 -3.45 -35.27
CA ALA A 249 18.51 -4.90 -35.26
C ALA A 249 19.83 -5.45 -34.68
N THR A 250 20.66 -4.65 -34.01
CA THR A 250 21.85 -5.17 -33.30
C THR A 250 22.00 -4.56 -31.92
N SER A 251 21.38 -5.17 -30.90
CA SER A 251 21.63 -4.81 -29.50
C SER A 251 21.46 -5.98 -28.53
N ASP A 252 22.07 -5.82 -27.36
CA ASP A 252 21.87 -6.62 -26.15
C ASP A 252 20.36 -6.76 -25.82
N PRO A 253 19.84 -7.98 -25.55
CA PRO A 253 18.45 -8.17 -25.12
C PRO A 253 18.17 -7.58 -23.73
N SER A 254 19.19 -7.17 -22.99
CA SER A 254 19.04 -6.59 -21.64
C SER A 254 18.26 -5.27 -21.66
N VAL A 255 17.28 -5.16 -20.76
CA VAL A 255 16.45 -3.96 -20.62
C VAL A 255 17.27 -2.79 -20.04
N PRO A 256 17.29 -1.62 -20.70
CA PRO A 256 18.00 -0.45 -20.19
C PRO A 256 17.50 0.01 -18.82
N LEU A 257 18.41 0.39 -17.91
CA LEU A 257 18.04 0.88 -16.58
C LEU A 257 17.07 2.08 -16.62
N VAL A 258 17.27 2.98 -17.59
CA VAL A 258 16.42 4.17 -17.80
C VAL A 258 14.97 3.79 -18.08
N TRP A 259 14.73 2.65 -18.73
CA TRP A 259 13.38 2.15 -18.96
C TRP A 259 12.68 1.89 -17.62
N PHE A 260 13.33 1.22 -16.66
CA PHE A 260 12.77 1.01 -15.32
C PHE A 260 12.50 2.32 -14.59
N VAL A 261 13.38 3.32 -14.67
CA VAL A 261 13.14 4.64 -14.05
C VAL A 261 11.84 5.26 -14.59
N ARG A 262 11.68 5.26 -15.92
CA ARG A 262 10.55 5.90 -16.58
C ARG A 262 9.26 5.11 -16.43
N THR A 263 9.34 3.80 -16.50
CA THR A 263 8.19 2.92 -16.25
C THR A 263 7.73 3.05 -14.79
N SER A 264 8.66 3.14 -13.82
CA SER A 264 8.31 3.43 -12.43
C SER A 264 7.52 4.73 -12.31
N ARG A 265 8.00 5.82 -12.93
CA ARG A 265 7.29 7.11 -12.96
C ARG A 265 5.93 7.02 -13.65
N PHE A 266 5.85 6.37 -14.81
CA PHE A 266 4.63 6.22 -15.58
C PHE A 266 3.56 5.45 -14.81
N VAL A 267 3.92 4.29 -14.25
CA VAL A 267 2.99 3.43 -13.50
C VAL A 267 2.49 4.14 -12.24
N ARG A 268 3.38 4.81 -11.50
CA ARG A 268 2.99 5.58 -10.30
C ARG A 268 2.02 6.71 -10.64
N LEU A 269 2.28 7.44 -11.73
CA LEU A 269 1.40 8.52 -12.18
C LEU A 269 0.06 7.97 -12.66
N ALA A 270 0.04 6.87 -13.42
CA ALA A 270 -1.18 6.24 -13.91
C ALA A 270 -2.06 5.74 -12.77
N LYS A 271 -1.48 5.07 -11.77
CA LYS A 271 -2.21 4.64 -10.57
C LYS A 271 -2.81 5.80 -9.78
N LYS A 272 -2.16 6.97 -9.81
CA LYS A 272 -2.69 8.19 -9.17
C LYS A 272 -3.79 8.85 -9.99
N SER A 273 -3.62 9.00 -11.30
CA SER A 273 -4.59 9.71 -12.16
C SER A 273 -5.93 8.97 -12.25
N VAL A 274 -5.91 7.64 -12.25
CA VAL A 274 -7.14 6.82 -12.21
C VAL A 274 -7.93 7.04 -10.91
N SER A 275 -7.26 7.34 -9.78
CA SER A 275 -7.94 7.65 -8.51
C SER A 275 -8.30 9.13 -8.36
N ALA A 276 -7.73 10.03 -9.17
CA ALA A 276 -7.81 11.48 -9.01
C ALA A 276 -8.79 12.15 -9.98
N LEU A 277 -9.33 11.43 -10.97
CA LEU A 277 -10.38 11.93 -11.83
C LEU A 277 -11.73 11.81 -11.09
N PRO A 278 -12.41 12.93 -10.77
CA PRO A 278 -13.78 12.86 -10.31
C PRO A 278 -14.65 12.27 -11.43
N ASN A 279 -15.49 11.30 -11.09
CA ASN A 279 -16.66 10.95 -11.91
C ASN A 279 -17.61 12.15 -12.01
#